data_AF-A0A2N2WXU5-F1
#
_entry.id   AF-A0A2N2WXU5-F1
#
_cell.length_a   1.000
_cell.length_b   1.000
_cell.length_c   1.000
_cell.angle_alpha   90.00
_cell.angle_beta   90.00
_cell.angle_gamma   90.00
#
_symmetry.space_group_name_H-M   'P 1'
#
loop_
_entity.id
_entity.type
_entity.pdbx_description
1 polymer ?
#
loop_
_entity_poly.entity_id
_entity_poly.type
_entity_poly.pdbx_seq_one_letter_code
_entity_poly.pdbx_strand_id
1 'polypeptide(L)' 'MQELKKIELKKITNKTEKQILHLLNEKEKCHVGEIVKELSLSAIKGPQVIGSLLEKGFIKHPEQSSRLQLNVNLI' A
#
# COMPACT_ATOMS: atom_id res chain seq x y z
N MET A 1 12.86 8.27 -16.65
CA MET A 1 11.97 7.17 -16.22
C MET A 1 12.28 6.90 -14.76
N GLN A 2 11.33 7.03 -13.83
CA GLN A 2 11.57 6.64 -12.43
C GLN A 2 11.57 5.11 -12.37
N GLU A 3 12.72 4.50 -12.04
CA GLU A 3 12.80 3.07 -11.80
C GLU A 3 12.04 2.73 -10.51
N LEU A 4 10.96 1.96 -10.64
CA LEU A 4 10.21 1.46 -9.49
C LEU A 4 11.09 0.47 -8.73
N LYS A 5 11.24 0.67 -7.41
CA LYS A 5 11.96 -0.26 -6.55
C LYS A 5 11.31 -1.63 -6.63
N LYS A 6 12.11 -2.69 -6.81
CA LYS A 6 11.65 -4.07 -6.72
C LYS A 6 11.64 -4.49 -5.26
N ILE A 7 10.52 -5.02 -4.79
CA ILE A 7 10.39 -5.46 -3.40
C ILE A 7 9.87 -6.88 -3.39
N GLU A 8 10.61 -7.74 -2.70
CA GLU A 8 10.15 -9.09 -2.42
C GLU A 8 9.13 -9.06 -1.29
N LEU A 9 7.89 -9.45 -1.57
CA LEU A 9 6.82 -9.54 -0.55
C LEU A 9 7.23 -10.44 0.63
N LYS A 10 8.12 -11.41 0.39
CA LYS A 10 8.68 -12.30 1.41
C LYS A 10 9.50 -11.54 2.47
N LYS A 11 10.21 -10.47 2.08
CA LYS A 11 11.09 -9.67 2.98
C LYS A 11 10.33 -8.73 3.91
N ILE A 12 9.07 -8.42 3.60
CA ILE A 12 8.23 -7.62 4.49
C ILE A 12 7.88 -8.49 5.70
N THR A 13 8.07 -7.99 6.92
CA THR A 13 7.77 -8.77 8.15
C THR A 13 6.36 -8.48 8.65
N ASN A 14 5.85 -7.26 8.40
CA ASN A 14 4.53 -6.86 8.83
C ASN A 14 3.45 -7.47 7.93
N LYS A 15 2.62 -8.35 8.52
CA LYS A 15 1.51 -9.01 7.82
C LYS A 15 0.52 -8.00 7.23
N THR A 16 0.25 -6.91 7.94
CA THR A 16 -0.70 -5.87 7.49
C THR A 16 -0.15 -5.14 6.26
N GLU A 17 1.14 -4.83 6.25
CA GLU A 17 1.81 -4.21 5.09
C GLU A 17 1.70 -5.11 3.86
N LYS A 18 1.96 -6.41 4.00
CA LYS A 18 1.80 -7.36 2.88
C LYS A 18 0.38 -7.36 2.34
N GLN A 19 -0.62 -7.41 3.21
CA GLN A 19 -2.02 -7.44 2.81
C GLN A 19 -2.41 -6.17 2.04
N ILE A 20 -1.97 -4.99 2.50
CA ILE A 20 -2.23 -3.73 1.81
C ILE A 20 -1.56 -3.70 0.43
N LEU A 21 -0.29 -4.13 0.35
CA LEU A 21 0.44 -4.17 -0.92
C LEU A 21 -0.19 -5.16 -1.90
N HIS A 22 -0.65 -6.32 -1.42
CA HIS A 22 -1.35 -7.30 -2.25
C HIS A 22 -2.68 -6.75 -2.77
N LEU A 23 -3.47 -6.11 -1.90
CA LEU A 23 -4.73 -5.49 -2.28
C LEU A 23 -4.52 -4.41 -3.36
N LEU A 24 -3.50 -3.57 -3.22
CA LEU A 24 -3.16 -2.55 -4.21
C LEU A 24 -2.61 -3.14 -5.51
N ASN A 25 -1.97 -4.31 -5.45
CA ASN A 25 -1.54 -5.04 -6.64
C ASN A 25 -2.74 -5.59 -7.43
N GLU A 26 -3.77 -6.05 -6.73
CA GLU A 26 -4.97 -6.62 -7.35
C GLU A 26 -5.95 -5.55 -7.85
N LYS A 27 -6.12 -4.45 -7.11
CA LYS A 27 -7.10 -3.40 -7.44
C LYS A 27 -6.52 -2.20 -8.19
N GLU A 28 -5.19 -2.15 -8.36
CA GLU A 28 -4.38 -1.03 -8.89
C GLU A 28 -4.46 0.28 -8.08
N LYS A 29 -5.66 0.74 -7.73
CA LYS A 29 -5.92 2.02 -7.03
C LYS A 29 -7.07 1.87 -6.03
N CYS A 30 -6.82 2.19 -4.75
CA CYS A 30 -7.83 2.13 -3.69
C CYS A 30 -7.82 3.39 -2.82
N HIS A 31 -8.96 3.80 -2.29
CA HIS A 31 -9.00 4.78 -1.21
C HIS A 31 -8.58 4.14 0.13
N VAL A 32 -8.04 4.97 1.05
CA VAL A 32 -7.69 4.54 2.42
C VAL A 32 -8.87 3.83 3.09
N GLY A 33 -10.07 4.41 3.01
CA GLY A 33 -11.27 3.82 3.62
C GLY A 33 -11.64 2.45 3.05
N GLU A 34 -11.43 2.24 1.75
CA GLU A 34 -11.66 0.93 1.11
C GLU A 34 -10.65 -0.10 1.58
N ILE A 35 -9.36 0.26 1.67
CA ILE A 35 -8.31 -0.62 2.19
C ILE A 35 -8.62 -1.04 3.62
N VAL A 36 -8.99 -0.07 4.47
CA VAL A 36 -9.35 -0.32 5.86
C VAL A 36 -10.55 -1.26 5.97
N LYS A 37 -11.58 -1.04 5.14
CA LYS A 37 -12.79 -1.87 5.11
C LYS A 37 -12.52 -3.30 4.61
N GLU A 38 -11.87 -3.43 3.46
CA GLU A 38 -11.61 -4.73 2.81
C GLU A 38 -10.71 -5.63 3.66
N LEU A 39 -9.70 -5.05 4.30
CA LEU A 39 -8.77 -5.77 5.16
C LEU A 39 -9.26 -5.88 6.61
N SER A 40 -10.48 -5.42 6.91
CA SER A 40 -11.05 -5.38 8.26
C SER A 40 -10.09 -4.78 9.29
N LEU A 41 -9.38 -3.72 8.90
CA LEU A 41 -8.42 -3.04 9.77
C LEU A 41 -9.15 -2.08 10.70
N SER A 42 -8.59 -1.87 11.89
CA SER A 42 -9.07 -0.85 12.79
C SER A 42 -8.87 0.55 12.19
N ALA A 43 -9.79 1.47 12.49
CA ALA A 43 -9.75 2.87 12.03
C ALA A 43 -8.47 3.63 12.45
N ILE A 44 -7.73 3.11 13.44
CA ILE A 44 -6.45 3.67 13.89
C ILE A 44 -5.28 2.95 13.20
N LYS A 45 -5.25 1.61 13.27
CA LYS A 45 -4.13 0.80 12.79
C LYS A 45 -3.98 0.85 11.26
N GLY A 46 -5.08 0.88 10.53
CA GLY A 46 -5.05 0.94 9.06
C GLY A 46 -4.34 2.18 8.53
N PRO A 47 -4.80 3.39 8.88
CA PRO A 47 -4.12 4.63 8.50
C PRO A 47 -2.65 4.71 8.96
N GLN A 48 -2.31 4.20 10.15
CA GLN A 48 -0.92 4.15 10.62
C GLN A 48 -0.02 3.30 9.71
N VAL A 49 -0.46 2.10 9.34
CA VAL A 49 0.34 1.22 8.46
C VAL A 49 0.45 1.81 7.05
N ILE A 50 -0.63 2.41 6.55
CA ILE A 50 -0.64 3.12 5.25
C ILE A 50 0.36 4.28 5.27
N GLY A 51 0.41 5.06 6.35
CA GLY A 51 1.40 6.11 6.55
C GLY A 51 2.83 5.56 6.47
N SER A 52 3.13 4.46 7.15
CA SER A 52 4.44 3.82 7.07
C SER A 52 4.80 3.36 5.66
N LEU A 53 3.85 2.83 4.89
CA LEU A 53 4.06 2.44 3.50
C LEU A 53 4.32 3.63 2.56
N LEU A 54 3.67 4.77 2.82
CA LEU A 54 3.91 6.04 2.12
C LEU A 54 5.31 6.56 2.42
N GLU A 55 5.72 6.60 3.68
CA GLU A 55 7.06 7.03 4.10
C GLU A 55 8.17 6.14 3.52
N LYS A 56 7.94 4.82 3.47
CA LYS A 56 8.84 3.86 2.82
C LYS A 56 8.88 4.01 1.29
N GLY A 57 7.95 4.77 0.71
CA GLY A 57 7.82 4.96 -0.74
C GLY A 57 7.28 3.74 -1.48
N PHE A 58 6.63 2.81 -0.77
CA PHE A 58 6.08 1.57 -1.34
C PHE A 58 4.77 1.82 -2.07
N ILE A 59 4.01 2.81 -1.59
CA ILE A 59 2.77 3.27 -2.17
C ILE A 59 2.85 4.78 -2.38
N LYS A 60 2.00 5.32 -3.27
CA LYS A 60 1.91 6.76 -3.51
C LYS A 60 0.48 7.18 -3.84
N HIS A 61 0.23 8.48 -3.75
CA HIS A 61 -0.93 9.12 -4.36
C HIS A 61 -0.64 9.38 -5.86
N PRO A 62 -1.40 8.79 -6.79
CA PRO A 62 -1.35 9.19 -8.20
C PRO A 62 -1.92 10.61 -8.33
N GLU A 63 -1.21 11.51 -9.00
CA GLU A 63 -1.77 12.73 -9.63
C GLU A 63 -2.79 13.50 -8.76
N GLN A 64 -2.43 13.82 -7.52
CA GLN A 64 -3.28 14.54 -6.55
C GLN A 64 -4.63 13.86 -6.20
N SER A 65 -4.75 12.56 -6.47
CA SER A 65 -5.93 11.78 -6.09
C SER A 65 -5.87 11.34 -4.63
N SER A 66 -7.03 11.27 -3.98
CA SER A 66 -7.20 10.63 -2.67
C SER A 66 -7.05 9.10 -2.70
N ARG A 67 -6.74 8.52 -3.87
CA ARG A 67 -6.45 7.09 -4.03
C ARG A 67 -4.97 6.81 -3.79
N LEU A 68 -4.69 5.59 -3.37
CA LEU A 68 -3.36 5.03 -3.22
C LEU A 68 -3.12 4.00 -4.30
N GLN A 69 -1.88 3.93 -4.79
CA GLN A 69 -1.41 2.92 -5.72
C GLN A 69 -0.02 2.42 -5.31
N LEU A 70 0.37 1.26 -5.83
CA LEU A 70 1.75 0.80 -5.70
C LEU A 70 2.72 1.75 -6.39
N ASN A 71 3.87 1.96 -5.74
CA ASN A 71 5.00 2.69 -6.30
C ASN A 71 6.23 1.79 -6.46
N VAL A 72 6.01 0.48 -6.46
CA VAL A 72 7.03 -0.56 -6.40
C VAL A 72 6.56 -1.76 -7.21
N ASN A 73 7.53 -2.52 -7.72
CA ASN A 73 7.24 -3.78 -8.38
C ASN A 73 7.36 -4.91 -7.34
N LEU A 74 6.24 -5.57 -7.06
CA LEU A 74 6.21 -6.73 -6.17
C LEU A 74 6.75 -7.95 -6.94
N ILE A 75 7.76 -8.61 -6.38
CA ILE A 75 8.40 -9.81 -6.93
C ILE A 75 8.49 -10.96 -5.91
#